data_AF-A0A959L0W0-F1
#
_entry.id   AF-A0A959L0W0-F1
#
_cell.length_a   1.000
_cell.length_b   1.000
_cell.length_c   1.000
_cell.angle_alpha   90.00
_cell.angle_beta   90.00
_cell.angle_gamma   90.00
#
_symmetry.space_group_name_H-M   'P 1'
#
loop_
_entity.id
_entity.type
_entity.pdbx_description
1 polymer ?
#
loop_
_entity_poly.entity_id
_entity_poly.type
_entity_poly.pdbx_seq_one_letter_code
_entity_poly.pdbx_strand_id
1 'polypeptide(L)' 'IYHPPAHRGKFIKIKYISQLPTKTPSFAFFCNYPDFIKSSYRNYLENQLRKHYDFCGVPISIHFRDK' A
#
# COMPACT_ATOMS: atom_id res chain seq x y z
N ILE A 1 1.82 14.16 6.23
CA ILE A 1 1.06 13.35 5.25
C ILE A 1 1.93 13.25 4.00
N TYR A 2 2.50 12.09 3.68
CA TYR A 2 3.35 11.92 2.49
C TYR A 2 2.46 11.55 1.31
N HIS A 3 2.43 12.42 0.32
CA HIS A 3 1.60 12.27 -0.87
C HIS A 3 2.37 11.37 -1.86
N PRO A 4 1.73 10.38 -2.48
CA PRO A 4 2.40 9.60 -3.51
C PRO A 4 2.92 10.55 -4.60
N PRO A 5 4.18 10.42 -5.03
CA PRO A 5 4.75 11.31 -6.03
C PRO A 5 3.93 11.22 -7.31
N ALA A 6 3.49 12.37 -7.83
CA ALA A 6 2.74 12.44 -9.08
C ALA A 6 3.63 11.91 -10.21
N HIS A 7 3.23 10.82 -10.86
CA HIS A 7 3.94 10.31 -12.02
C HIS A 7 3.32 10.93 -13.27
N ARG A 8 4.05 11.81 -13.95
CA ARG A 8 3.62 12.46 -15.20
C ARG A 8 2.26 13.19 -15.09
N GLY A 9 2.03 13.92 -13.99
CA GLY A 9 0.79 14.67 -13.75
C GLY A 9 -0.42 13.82 -13.33
N LYS A 10 -0.26 12.49 -13.23
CA LYS A 10 -1.30 11.59 -12.71
C LYS A 10 -1.08 11.35 -11.22
N PHE A 11 -2.06 11.74 -10.42
CA PHE A 11 -2.07 11.49 -8.98
C PHE A 11 -2.59 10.09 -8.68
N ILE A 12 -1.85 9.33 -7.88
CA ILE A 12 -2.27 8.02 -7.39
C ILE A 12 -3.27 8.25 -6.26
N LYS A 13 -4.51 7.79 -6.46
CA LYS A 13 -5.58 7.84 -5.47
C LYS A 13 -5.91 6.43 -5.01
N ILE A 14 -5.67 6.16 -3.72
CA ILE A 14 -6.13 4.94 -3.07
C ILE A 14 -7.63 5.10 -2.82
N LYS A 15 -8.43 4.17 -3.36
CA LYS A 15 -9.90 4.17 -3.23
C LYS A 15 -10.31 3.51 -1.93
N TYR A 16 -9.83 2.29 -1.71
CA TYR A 16 -10.08 1.51 -0.50
C TYR A 16 -8.99 0.45 -0.32
N ILE A 17 -8.95 -0.12 0.88
CA ILE A 17 -8.00 -1.14 1.29
C ILE A 17 -8.82 -2.33 1.80
N SER A 18 -8.42 -3.55 1.44
CA SER A 18 -9.02 -4.78 1.94
C SER A 18 -7.95 -5.70 2.51
N GLN A 19 -8.25 -6.38 3.62
CA GLN A 19 -7.39 -7.42 4.17
C GLN A 19 -7.68 -8.74 3.46
N LEU A 20 -6.62 -9.41 3.00
CA LEU A 20 -6.76 -10.72 2.36
C LEU A 20 -6.69 -11.83 3.42
N PRO A 21 -7.48 -12.91 3.29
CA PRO A 21 -7.45 -14.05 4.20
C PRO A 21 -6.21 -14.90 3.93
N THR A 22 -5.06 -14.47 4.46
CA THR A 22 -3.77 -15.15 4.31
C THR A 22 -3.13 -15.41 5.68
N LYS A 23 -2.21 -16.38 5.76
CA LYS A 23 -1.49 -16.72 7.00
C LYS A 23 -0.68 -15.55 7.57
N THR A 24 -0.20 -14.67 6.70
CA THR A 24 0.49 -13.43 7.05
C THR A 24 -0.46 -12.25 6.85
N PRO A 25 -0.27 -11.12 7.55
CA PRO A 25 -1.07 -9.91 7.33
C PRO A 25 -0.82 -9.38 5.91
N SER A 26 -1.81 -9.58 5.03
CA SER A 26 -1.77 -9.11 3.64
C SER A 26 -2.87 -8.10 3.36
N PHE A 27 -2.50 -7.00 2.71
CA PHE A 27 -3.38 -5.89 2.40
C PHE A 27 -3.41 -5.64 0.89
N ALA A 28 -4.61 -5.64 0.31
CA ALA A 28 -4.86 -5.24 -1.06
C ALA A 28 -5.33 -3.78 -1.11
N PHE A 29 -4.52 -2.92 -1.71
CA PHE A 29 -4.80 -1.51 -1.96
C PHE A 29 -5.38 -1.37 -3.36
N PHE A 30 -6.62 -0.90 -3.44
CA PHE A 30 -7.26 -0.60 -4.72
C PHE A 30 -7.05 0.86 -5.06
N CYS A 31 -6.40 1.11 -6.20
CA CYS A 31 -6.08 2.46 -6.66
C CYS A 31 -6.39 2.62 -8.14
N ASN A 32 -6.24 3.83 -8.66
CA ASN A 32 -6.48 4.15 -10.06
C ASN A 32 -5.31 3.81 -11.00
N TYR A 33 -4.11 3.63 -10.44
CA TYR A 33 -2.85 3.55 -11.18
C TYR A 33 -1.83 2.68 -10.42
N PRO A 34 -2.09 1.36 -10.25
CA PRO A 34 -1.23 0.48 -9.47
C PRO A 34 0.19 0.38 -10.03
N ASP A 35 0.35 0.38 -11.35
CA ASP A 35 1.65 0.26 -12.03
C ASP A 35 2.56 1.48 -11.79
N PHE A 36 1.99 2.62 -11.41
CA PHE A 36 2.74 3.84 -11.14
C PHE A 36 3.26 3.92 -9.70
N ILE A 37 2.95 2.91 -8.87
CA ILE A 37 3.39 2.85 -7.48
C ILE A 37 4.83 2.37 -7.41
N LYS A 38 5.73 3.28 -7.04
CA LYS A 38 7.13 2.97 -6.79
C LYS A 38 7.30 2.15 -5.52
N SER A 39 8.35 1.35 -5.48
CA SER A 39 8.79 0.59 -4.30
C SER A 39 8.97 1.48 -3.06
N SER A 40 9.44 2.72 -3.22
CA SER A 40 9.57 3.68 -2.11
C SER A 40 8.23 4.01 -1.44
N TYR A 41 7.17 4.24 -2.22
CA TYR A 41 5.83 4.51 -1.68
C TYR A 41 5.21 3.27 -1.05
N ARG A 42 5.47 2.08 -1.63
CA ARG A 42 5.10 0.79 -1.02
C ARG A 42 5.73 0.63 0.36
N ASN A 43 7.04 0.84 0.49
CA ASN A 43 7.75 0.72 1.77
C ASN A 43 7.27 1.76 2.79
N TYR A 44 6.94 2.97 2.33
CA TYR A 44 6.32 3.98 3.16
C TYR A 44 4.98 3.49 3.75
N LEU A 45 4.09 2.94 2.92
CA LEU A 45 2.81 2.39 3.38
C LEU A 45 2.98 1.21 4.33
N GLU A 46 3.95 0.32 4.08
CA GLU A 46 4.27 -0.77 5.00
C GLU A 46 4.72 -0.25 6.36
N ASN A 47 5.65 0.72 6.37
CA ASN A 47 6.12 1.33 7.60
C ASN A 47 5.00 2.06 8.36
N GLN A 48 4.05 2.68 7.65
CA GLN A 48 2.88 3.28 8.30
C GLN A 48 1.98 2.22 8.93
N LEU A 49 1.72 1.10 8.24
CA LEU A 49 0.96 -0.02 8.79
C LEU A 49 1.63 -0.60 10.04
N ARG A 50 2.96 -0.80 10.02
CA ARG A 50 3.73 -1.26 11.20
C ARG A 50 3.75 -0.28 12.36
N LYS A 51 3.58 1.02 12.10
CA LYS A 51 3.53 2.04 13.16
C LYS A 51 2.15 2.12 13.80
N HIS A 52 1.10 1.92 13.00
CA HIS A 52 -0.27 1.97 13.48
C HIS A 52 -0.74 0.67 14.13
N TYR A 53 -0.20 -0.45 13.67
CA TYR A 53 -0.49 -1.77 14.18
C TYR A 53 0.83 -2.40 14.66
N ASP A 54 0.87 -2.95 15.87
CA ASP A 54 2.05 -3.59 16.49
C ASP A 54 2.45 -4.91 15.81
N PHE A 55 2.64 -4.88 14.49
CA PHE A 55 3.11 -6.00 13.68
C PHE A 55 4.63 -6.15 13.83
N CYS A 56 5.05 -6.65 14.98
CA CYS A 56 6.44 -7.00 15.28
C CYS A 56 6.72 -8.47 14.92
N GLY A 57 7.78 -8.72 14.14
CA GLY A 57 8.25 -10.08 13.82
C GLY A 57 7.47 -10.83 12.72
N VAL A 58 6.43 -10.23 12.13
CA VAL A 58 5.70 -10.82 10.98
C VAL A 58 5.93 -10.01 9.70
N PRO A 59 6.09 -10.69 8.54
CA PRO A 59 6.14 -10.01 7.24
C PRO A 59 4.74 -9.49 6.85
N ILE A 60 4.67 -8.24 6.40
CA ILE A 60 3.44 -7.63 5.87
C ILE A 60 3.51 -7.66 4.34
N SER A 61 2.48 -8.20 3.71
CA SER A 61 2.40 -8.24 2.24
C SER A 61 1.42 -7.21 1.72
N ILE A 62 1.91 -6.25 0.95
CA ILE A 62 1.07 -5.22 0.31
C ILE A 62 0.89 -5.59 -1.17
N HIS A 63 -0.33 -5.54 -1.67
CA HIS A 63 -0.63 -5.71 -3.09
C HIS A 63 -1.37 -4.48 -3.60
N PHE A 64 -0.98 -3.97 -4.76
CA PHE A 64 -1.72 -2.92 -5.43
C PHE A 64 -2.51 -3.53 -6.56
N ARG A 65 -3.80 -3.22 -6.62
CA ARG A 65 -4.70 -3.69 -7.67
C ARG A 65 -5.41 -2.50 -8.29
N ASP A 66 -5.70 -2.63 -9.57
CA ASP A 66 -6.68 -1.76 -10.21
C ASP A 66 -8.08 -2.17 -9.75
N LYS A 67 -9.05 -1.26 -9.85
CA LYS A 67 -10.45 -1.57 -9.51
C LYS A 67 -11.18 -2.01 -10.76
#